data_AF-A0A2V3HQ19-F1
#
_entry.id   AF-A0A2V3HQ19-F1
#
_cell.length_a   1.000
_cell.length_b   1.000
_cell.length_c   1.000
_cell.angle_alpha   90.00
_cell.angle_beta   90.00
_cell.angle_gamma   90.00
#
_symmetry.space_group_name_H-M   'P 1'
#
loop_
_entity.id
_entity.type
_entity.pdbx_description
1 polymer ?
#
loop_
_entity_poly.entity_id
_entity_poly.type
_entity_poly.pdbx_seq_one_letter_code
_entity_poly.pdbx_strand_id
1 'polypeptide(L)'
;VEDDEGGEEDEGEDESEDESPKPPALNPDAVPELKIPAIKEEAGGPPFRRRRQRVKTPSKRTTKLDRRRYMDYKVDLREILEEEDVPEEHRANVLGTTWARGERTGISDAEDYVNEKLSEGVLTDAAAQRILTVLRRYTTKR
;
A
#
# COMPACT_ATOMS: atom_id res chain seq x y z
N VAL A 1 36.62 60.03 6.16
CA VAL A 1 36.05 59.16 5.12
C VAL A 1 36.03 57.75 5.69
N GLU A 2 35.20 57.45 6.70
CA GLU A 2 33.72 57.60 6.72
C GLU A 2 33.15 56.76 5.56
N ASP A 3 32.25 55.78 5.69
CA ASP A 3 31.21 55.39 6.66
C ASP A 3 30.98 53.85 6.47
N ASP A 4 30.49 53.04 7.41
CA ASP A 4 29.06 52.89 7.82
C ASP A 4 28.15 52.70 6.58
N GLU A 5 27.37 51.64 6.36
CA GLU A 5 26.25 50.99 7.08
C GLU A 5 25.99 49.66 6.30
N GLY A 6 25.43 48.57 6.81
CA GLY A 6 24.18 48.47 7.56
C GLY A 6 23.00 48.14 6.63
N GLY A 7 22.32 47.00 6.89
CA GLY A 7 20.98 46.66 6.38
C GLY A 7 20.92 46.08 4.96
N GLU A 8 19.92 45.31 4.54
CA GLU A 8 18.71 44.73 5.15
C GLU A 8 18.17 43.80 4.02
N GLU A 9 17.75 42.58 4.38
CA GLU A 9 16.70 41.73 3.75
C GLU A 9 16.20 42.04 2.32
N ASP A 10 16.13 40.99 1.48
CA ASP A 10 14.93 40.78 0.65
C ASP A 10 14.77 39.29 0.30
N GLU A 11 13.60 38.77 0.67
CA GLU A 11 13.12 37.43 0.37
C GLU A 11 12.70 37.40 -1.10
N GLY A 12 13.47 36.70 -1.95
CA GLY A 12 13.13 36.47 -3.34
C GLY A 12 12.96 34.98 -3.59
N GLU A 13 11.70 34.56 -3.70
CA GLU A 13 11.25 33.22 -4.08
C GLU A 13 11.90 32.77 -5.40
N ASP A 14 12.76 31.75 -5.36
CA ASP A 14 13.23 31.06 -6.57
C ASP A 14 12.10 30.11 -7.01
N GLU A 15 11.16 30.66 -7.77
CA GLU A 15 10.27 29.87 -8.61
C GLU A 15 11.13 29.18 -9.67
N SER A 16 11.59 27.97 -9.37
CA SER A 16 12.17 27.09 -10.37
C SER A 16 11.07 26.73 -11.37
N GLU A 17 10.98 27.49 -12.47
CA GLU A 17 10.30 27.07 -13.69
C GLU A 17 10.87 25.71 -14.11
N ASP A 18 10.09 24.67 -13.88
CA ASP A 18 10.29 23.35 -14.46
C ASP A 18 10.28 23.51 -15.98
N GLU A 19 11.48 23.60 -16.56
CA GLU A 19 11.71 23.54 -18.01
C GLU A 19 11.32 22.14 -18.50
N SER A 20 10.02 21.92 -18.62
CA SER A 20 9.44 20.75 -19.25
C SER A 20 9.82 20.76 -20.75
N PRO A 21 10.60 19.78 -21.25
CA PRO A 21 10.96 19.75 -22.65
C PRO A 21 9.71 19.52 -23.51
N LYS A 22 9.48 20.45 -24.44
CA LYS A 22 8.38 20.40 -25.42
C LYS A 22 8.38 19.06 -26.15
N PRO A 23 7.25 18.33 -26.21
CA PRO A 23 7.20 17.06 -26.92
C PRO A 23 7.44 17.29 -28.42
N PRO A 24 8.25 16.43 -29.07
CA PRO A 24 8.50 16.55 -30.51
C PRO A 24 7.17 16.43 -31.25
N ALA A 25 6.92 17.35 -32.18
CA ALA A 25 5.73 17.38 -33.00
C ALA A 25 5.60 16.05 -33.77
N LEU A 26 4.60 15.25 -33.41
CA LEU A 26 4.23 14.03 -34.12
C LEU A 26 3.79 14.43 -35.54
N ASN A 27 4.50 13.93 -36.54
CA ASN A 27 4.12 14.09 -37.94
C ASN A 27 2.70 13.53 -38.17
N PRO A 28 1.79 14.29 -38.79
CA PRO A 28 0.37 13.90 -38.90
C PRO A 28 0.12 12.69 -39.82
N ASP A 29 1.10 12.27 -40.62
CA ASP A 29 0.97 11.18 -41.60
C ASP A 29 1.26 9.77 -41.04
N ALA A 30 1.63 9.65 -39.76
CA ALA A 30 2.01 8.36 -39.16
C ALA A 30 0.93 7.71 -38.28
N VAL A 31 -0.34 8.12 -38.41
CA VAL A 31 -1.44 7.42 -37.74
C VAL A 31 -1.97 6.34 -38.69
N PRO A 32 -1.65 5.04 -38.49
CA PRO A 32 -2.32 4.01 -39.27
C PRO A 32 -3.82 4.08 -38.96
N GLU A 33 -4.61 4.33 -40.00
CA GLU A 33 -6.06 4.38 -39.91
C GLU A 33 -6.60 3.03 -39.44
N LEU A 34 -6.85 2.91 -38.14
CA LEU A 34 -7.53 1.75 -37.56
C LEU A 34 -8.97 1.76 -38.07
N LYS A 35 -9.25 0.99 -39.14
CA LYS A 35 -10.62 0.65 -39.54
C LYS A 35 -11.27 -0.14 -38.40
N ILE A 36 -11.98 0.56 -37.51
CA ILE A 36 -12.86 -0.08 -36.53
C ILE A 36 -13.93 -0.83 -37.34
N PRO A 37 -14.03 -2.17 -37.26
CA PRO A 37 -15.05 -2.89 -38.01
C PRO A 37 -16.43 -2.42 -37.54
N ALA A 38 -17.29 -2.04 -38.49
CA ALA A 38 -18.66 -1.67 -38.21
C ALA A 38 -19.35 -2.82 -37.45
N ILE A 39 -19.77 -2.53 -36.22
CA ILE A 39 -20.51 -3.45 -35.37
C ILE A 39 -21.84 -3.69 -36.10
N LYS A 40 -22.04 -4.89 -36.65
CA LYS A 40 -23.32 -5.27 -37.25
C LYS A 40 -24.39 -5.21 -36.15
N GLU A 41 -25.36 -4.33 -36.30
CA GLU A 41 -26.58 -4.28 -35.48
C GLU A 41 -27.46 -5.50 -35.81
N GLU A 42 -27.01 -6.70 -35.45
CA GLU A 42 -27.88 -7.87 -35.39
C GLU A 42 -28.60 -7.83 -34.04
N ALA A 43 -29.78 -7.20 -34.04
CA ALA A 43 -30.72 -7.22 -32.93
C ALA A 43 -31.07 -8.67 -32.55
N GLY A 44 -30.65 -9.11 -31.35
CA GLY A 44 -31.05 -10.44 -30.85
C GLY A 44 -30.25 -11.02 -29.69
N GLY A 45 -29.50 -10.22 -28.93
CA GLY A 45 -28.86 -10.72 -27.71
C GLY A 45 -29.91 -11.11 -26.65
N PRO A 46 -29.74 -12.23 -25.90
CA PRO A 46 -30.64 -12.58 -24.80
C PRO A 46 -30.81 -11.38 -23.86
N PRO A 47 -32.04 -11.09 -23.36
CA PRO A 47 -32.25 -9.92 -22.52
C PRO A 47 -31.26 -9.97 -21.37
N PHE A 48 -30.57 -8.84 -21.11
CA PHE A 48 -29.70 -8.67 -19.95
C PHE A 48 -30.46 -9.17 -18.72
N ARG A 49 -30.20 -10.41 -18.30
CA ARG A 49 -30.86 -11.00 -17.14
C ARG A 49 -30.43 -10.13 -15.98
N ARG A 50 -31.36 -9.35 -15.42
CA ARG A 50 -31.14 -8.62 -14.15
C ARG A 50 -30.47 -9.60 -13.21
N ARG A 51 -29.20 -9.34 -12.88
CA ARG A 51 -28.39 -10.20 -12.04
C ARG A 51 -29.16 -10.33 -10.73
N ARG A 52 -29.86 -11.45 -10.54
CA ARG A 52 -30.62 -11.72 -9.31
C ARG A 52 -29.67 -11.44 -8.16
N GLN A 53 -30.05 -10.52 -7.28
CA GLN A 53 -29.22 -10.10 -6.16
C GLN A 53 -28.91 -11.34 -5.34
N ARG A 54 -27.70 -11.86 -5.51
CA ARG A 54 -27.28 -13.10 -4.87
C ARG A 54 -27.34 -12.82 -3.37
N VAL A 55 -28.18 -13.58 -2.66
CA VAL A 55 -28.33 -13.49 -1.21
C VAL A 55 -26.92 -13.63 -0.63
N LYS A 56 -26.38 -12.53 -0.08
CA LYS A 56 -25.05 -12.51 0.54
C LYS A 56 -25.15 -13.42 1.77
N THR A 57 -24.60 -14.62 1.68
CA THR A 57 -24.43 -15.47 2.86
C THR A 57 -23.58 -14.68 3.87
N PRO A 58 -23.95 -14.71 5.16
CA PRO A 58 -23.20 -13.97 6.17
C PRO A 58 -21.74 -14.44 6.17
N SER A 59 -20.83 -13.51 5.94
CA SER A 59 -19.39 -13.79 6.03
C SER A 59 -19.04 -14.19 7.45
N LYS A 60 -18.11 -15.15 7.61
CA LYS A 60 -17.59 -15.53 8.92
C LYS A 60 -17.04 -14.28 9.62
N ARG A 61 -17.43 -14.07 10.88
CA ARG A 61 -16.93 -12.98 11.72
C ARG A 61 -15.54 -13.36 12.19
N THR A 62 -14.51 -12.70 11.66
CA THR A 62 -13.12 -12.86 12.09
C THR A 62 -12.69 -11.65 12.90
N THR A 63 -11.87 -11.87 13.93
CA THR A 63 -11.22 -10.78 14.66
C THR A 63 -10.14 -10.17 13.77
N LYS A 64 -10.03 -8.84 13.77
CA LYS A 64 -9.12 -8.07 12.90
C LYS A 64 -8.29 -7.07 13.70
N LEU A 65 -7.21 -6.60 13.10
CA LEU A 65 -6.40 -5.50 13.63
C LEU A 65 -7.17 -4.17 13.58
N ASP A 66 -6.94 -3.32 14.57
CA ASP A 66 -7.50 -1.97 14.62
C ASP A 66 -6.75 -1.03 13.68
N ARG A 67 -7.39 -0.70 12.55
CA ARG A 67 -6.86 0.20 11.51
C ARG A 67 -6.34 1.52 12.03
N ARG A 68 -6.92 2.06 13.11
CA ARG A 68 -6.56 3.38 13.65
C ARG A 68 -5.20 3.37 14.34
N ARG A 69 -4.72 2.19 14.73
CA ARG A 69 -3.48 1.99 15.48
C ARG A 69 -2.33 1.53 14.59
N TYR A 70 -2.40 1.79 13.28
CA TYR A 70 -1.37 1.36 12.35
C TYR A 70 0.00 1.99 12.67
N MET A 71 0.04 3.28 13.04
CA MET A 71 1.31 3.95 13.36
C MET A 71 1.97 3.34 14.60
N ASP A 72 1.21 3.12 15.67
CA ASP A 72 1.71 2.45 16.87
C ASP A 72 2.22 1.04 16.55
N TYR A 73 1.42 0.26 15.82
CA TYR A 73 1.80 -1.08 15.36
C TYR A 73 3.10 -1.05 14.53
N LYS A 74 3.25 -0.07 13.62
CA LYS A 74 4.41 0.07 12.76
C LYS A 74 5.68 0.33 13.59
N VAL A 75 5.59 1.15 14.63
CA VAL A 75 6.71 1.44 15.52
C VAL A 75 7.10 0.20 16.31
N ASP A 76 6.15 -0.41 17.02
CA ASP A 76 6.39 -1.62 17.83
C ASP A 76 6.99 -2.75 17.00
N LEU A 77 6.48 -2.97 15.78
CA LEU A 77 6.97 -4.04 14.92
C LEU A 77 8.36 -3.75 14.37
N ARG A 78 8.64 -2.48 14.02
CA ARG A 78 9.96 -2.09 13.52
C ARG A 78 11.04 -2.25 14.59
N GLU A 79 10.75 -1.86 15.82
CA GLU A 79 11.62 -2.08 16.97
C GLU A 79 11.97 -3.57 17.15
N ILE A 80 10.97 -4.46 17.12
CA ILE A 80 11.20 -5.91 17.24
C ILE A 80 12.09 -6.44 16.11
N LEU A 81 11.85 -6.00 14.86
CA LEU A 81 12.61 -6.46 13.70
C LEU A 81 14.05 -5.94 13.69
N GLU A 82 14.29 -4.75 14.27
CA GLU A 82 15.62 -4.16 14.43
C GLU A 82 16.41 -4.83 15.57
N GLU A 83 15.77 -5.06 16.73
CA GLU A 83 16.41 -5.70 17.89
C GLU A 83 16.86 -7.14 17.62
N GLU A 84 16.12 -7.86 16.78
CA GLU A 84 16.40 -9.26 16.45
C GLU A 84 17.28 -9.42 15.20
N ASP A 85 17.85 -8.32 14.68
CA ASP A 85 18.73 -8.29 13.51
C ASP A 85 18.14 -8.98 12.25
N VAL A 86 16.82 -8.82 12.04
CA VAL A 86 16.17 -9.35 10.83
C VAL A 86 16.75 -8.62 9.60
N PRO A 87 17.08 -9.31 8.49
CA PRO A 87 17.60 -8.66 7.29
C PRO A 87 16.71 -7.53 6.79
N GLU A 88 17.28 -6.34 6.53
CA GLU A 88 16.54 -5.14 6.09
C GLU A 88 15.68 -5.40 4.84
N GLU A 89 16.16 -6.27 3.94
CA GLU A 89 15.43 -6.73 2.75
C GLU A 89 14.07 -7.37 3.05
N HIS A 90 13.91 -7.95 4.24
CA HIS A 90 12.67 -8.62 4.65
C HIS A 90 11.81 -7.77 5.59
N ARG A 91 12.38 -6.78 6.28
CA ARG A 91 11.65 -5.98 7.29
C ARG A 91 10.41 -5.30 6.72
N ALA A 92 10.57 -4.60 5.60
CA ALA A 92 9.46 -3.91 4.96
C ALA A 92 8.35 -4.87 4.50
N ASN A 93 8.74 -6.04 3.96
CA ASN A 93 7.80 -7.05 3.50
C ASN A 93 7.04 -7.68 4.67
N VAL A 94 7.76 -8.08 5.72
CA VAL A 94 7.17 -8.66 6.93
C VAL A 94 6.19 -7.66 7.55
N LEU A 95 6.59 -6.41 7.71
CA LEU A 95 5.73 -5.37 8.29
C LEU A 95 4.47 -5.12 7.47
N GLY A 96 4.63 -4.86 6.18
CA GLY A 96 3.52 -4.49 5.29
C GLY A 96 2.54 -5.65 5.09
N THR A 97 3.05 -6.86 4.87
CA THR A 97 2.22 -8.04 4.58
C THR A 97 1.50 -8.54 5.82
N THR A 98 2.17 -8.57 6.98
CA THR A 98 1.53 -8.96 8.26
C THR A 98 0.38 -8.01 8.59
N TRP A 99 0.58 -6.70 8.44
CA TRP A 99 -0.47 -5.72 8.62
C TRP A 99 -1.64 -5.94 7.66
N ALA A 100 -1.35 -6.07 6.35
CA ALA A 100 -2.38 -6.23 5.34
C ALA A 100 -3.24 -7.49 5.58
N ARG A 101 -2.62 -8.64 5.93
CA ARG A 101 -3.34 -9.88 6.26
C ARG A 101 -4.22 -9.71 7.51
N GLY A 102 -3.65 -9.13 8.57
CA GLY A 102 -4.32 -8.94 9.86
C GLY A 102 -5.49 -7.95 9.83
N GLU A 103 -5.35 -6.89 9.04
CA GLU A 103 -6.34 -5.84 8.86
C GLU A 103 -7.46 -6.28 7.89
N ARG A 104 -7.09 -6.83 6.72
CA ARG A 104 -8.07 -7.12 5.65
C ARG A 104 -8.80 -8.42 5.88
N THR A 105 -8.10 -9.47 6.28
CA THR A 105 -8.69 -10.82 6.37
C THR A 105 -8.98 -11.22 7.81
N GLY A 106 -7.98 -11.14 8.68
CA GLY A 106 -8.11 -11.49 10.09
C GLY A 106 -6.76 -11.77 10.74
N ILE A 107 -6.75 -11.80 12.07
CA ILE A 107 -5.52 -12.01 12.85
C ILE A 107 -4.93 -13.40 12.61
N SER A 108 -5.75 -14.43 12.41
CA SER A 108 -5.29 -15.79 12.10
C SER A 108 -4.33 -15.79 10.91
N ASP A 109 -4.69 -15.09 9.83
CA ASP A 109 -3.91 -15.06 8.60
C ASP A 109 -2.59 -14.29 8.78
N ALA A 110 -2.55 -13.33 9.71
CA ALA A 110 -1.33 -12.65 10.10
C ALA A 110 -0.43 -13.55 10.97
N GLU A 111 -1.00 -14.28 11.94
CA GLU A 111 -0.27 -15.25 12.75
C GLU A 111 0.31 -16.37 11.86
N ASP A 112 -0.47 -16.89 10.91
CA ASP A 112 -0.03 -17.91 9.95
C ASP A 112 1.14 -17.41 9.10
N TYR A 113 1.11 -16.16 8.64
CA TYR A 113 2.21 -15.56 7.89
C TYR A 113 3.49 -15.42 8.71
N VAL A 114 3.38 -15.05 9.98
CA VAL A 114 4.54 -14.94 10.87
C VAL A 114 5.17 -16.32 11.09
N ASN A 115 4.34 -17.37 11.27
CA ASN A 115 4.81 -18.75 11.37
C ASN A 115 5.42 -19.28 10.07
N GLU A 116 4.88 -18.88 8.91
CA GLU A 116 5.43 -19.16 7.59
C GLU A 116 6.85 -18.56 7.48
N LYS A 117 7.03 -17.29 7.89
CA LYS A 117 8.35 -16.63 7.87
C LYS A 117 9.34 -17.15 8.89
N LEU A 118 8.86 -17.64 10.04
CA LEU A 118 9.69 -18.40 10.96
C LEU A 118 10.18 -19.71 10.33
N SER A 119 9.29 -20.45 9.67
CA SER A 119 9.62 -21.73 9.03
C SER A 119 10.57 -21.59 7.83
N GLU A 120 10.49 -20.46 7.11
CA GLU A 120 11.43 -20.10 6.04
C GLU A 120 12.81 -19.66 6.56
N GLY A 121 12.95 -19.40 7.87
CA GLY A 121 14.18 -18.87 8.48
C GLY A 121 14.38 -17.36 8.28
N VAL A 122 13.33 -16.62 7.90
CA VAL A 122 13.35 -15.16 7.76
C VAL A 122 13.27 -14.48 9.13
N LEU A 123 12.55 -15.09 10.08
CA LEU A 123 12.40 -14.62 11.46
C LEU A 123 13.01 -15.63 12.43
N THR A 124 13.58 -15.15 13.53
CA THR A 124 13.94 -16.00 14.66
C THR A 124 12.68 -16.37 15.47
N ASP A 125 12.77 -17.43 16.28
CA ASP A 125 11.69 -17.82 17.20
C ASP A 125 11.30 -16.67 18.15
N ALA A 126 12.29 -15.90 18.63
CA ALA A 126 12.06 -14.81 19.56
C ALA A 126 11.36 -13.62 18.87
N ALA A 127 11.77 -13.23 17.66
CA ALA A 127 11.04 -12.24 16.86
C ALA A 127 9.60 -12.68 16.61
N ALA A 128 9.39 -13.92 16.12
CA ALA A 128 8.07 -14.44 15.81
C ALA A 128 7.13 -14.37 17.03
N GLN A 129 7.58 -14.84 18.20
CA GLN A 129 6.77 -14.81 19.43
C GLN A 129 6.41 -13.37 19.87
N ARG A 130 7.33 -12.42 19.74
CA ARG A 130 7.07 -11.01 20.07
C ARG A 130 6.09 -10.37 19.10
N ILE A 131 6.24 -10.65 17.80
CA ILE A 131 5.32 -10.18 16.76
C ILE A 131 3.90 -10.72 17.01
N LEU A 132 3.75 -12.00 17.34
CA LEU A 132 2.44 -12.59 17.68
C LEU A 132 1.79 -11.90 18.89
N THR A 133 2.60 -11.53 19.89
CA THR A 133 2.12 -10.79 21.06
C THR A 133 1.63 -9.38 20.69
N VAL A 134 2.38 -8.68 19.84
CA VAL A 134 1.98 -7.38 19.28
C VAL A 134 0.66 -7.53 18.51
N LEU A 135 0.54 -8.51 17.60
CA LEU A 135 -0.68 -8.72 16.84
C LEU A 135 -1.91 -8.83 17.73
N ARG A 136 -1.83 -9.61 18.82
CA ARG A 136 -2.91 -9.78 19.79
C ARG A 136 -3.26 -8.51 20.57
N ARG A 137 -2.29 -7.64 20.84
CA ARG A 137 -2.49 -6.34 21.52
C ARG A 137 -3.24 -5.33 20.65
N TYR A 138 -3.05 -5.37 19.34
CA TYR A 138 -3.65 -4.43 18.38
C TYR A 138 -4.96 -4.91 17.78
N THR A 139 -5.57 -5.95 18.34
CA THR A 139 -6.84 -6.50 17.89
C THR A 139 -8.03 -5.67 18.40
N THR A 140 -9.07 -5.55 17.59
CA THR A 140 -10.35 -5.03 18.07
C THR A 140 -11.15 -6.18 18.72
N LYS A 141 -11.31 -6.17 20.05
CA LYS A 141 -12.30 -7.05 20.72
C LYS A 141 -13.70 -6.63 20.27
N ARG A 142 -14.35 -7.42 19.41
CA ARG A 142 -15.66 -7.11 18.81
C ARG A 142 -16.61 -8.29 18.85
#